data_AF-A0A936KZ74-F1
#
_entry.id   AF-A0A936KZ74-F1
#
_cell.length_a   1.000
_cell.length_b   1.000
_cell.length_c   1.000
_cell.angle_alpha   90.00
_cell.angle_beta   90.00
_cell.angle_gamma   90.00
#
_symmetry.space_group_name_H-M   'P 1'
#
loop_
_entity.id
_entity.type
_entity.pdbx_description
1 polymer ?
#
loop_
_entity_poly.entity_id
_entity_poly.type
_entity_poly.pdbx_seq_one_letter_code
_entity_poly.pdbx_strand_id
1 'polypeptide(L)'
;MPFSSLPRGTTTVVVISIVILVVWMIWGSLKYPEALWAPGNLSRYHTDVNSCSQCHEPFQGVTVNKCASCHNEKQFAERSKPAVSEFHRKTLREGKTCVGCHTEHRGALAQITVGAMENPHGEFVFRATGTRSCTACHDFSTGFESRIRLLDNVIVSRLMDEGEGAHRPGKMMHCLKCHLGRRLEIDDD
;
A
#
# COMPACT_ATOMS: atom_id res chain seq x y z
N MET A 1 32.10 -11.22 44.10
CA MET A 1 30.87 -10.44 44.31
C MET A 1 29.79 -11.39 44.82
N PRO A 2 29.24 -11.22 46.03
CA PRO A 2 28.16 -12.08 46.50
C PRO A 2 26.86 -11.69 45.78
N PHE A 3 26.20 -12.65 45.13
CA PHE A 3 24.86 -12.44 44.59
C PHE A 3 23.90 -12.22 45.76
N SER A 4 23.38 -11.00 45.89
CA SER A 4 22.33 -10.68 46.83
C SER A 4 21.08 -11.50 46.50
N SER A 5 20.53 -12.17 47.51
CA SER A 5 19.26 -12.88 47.37
C SER A 5 18.14 -11.89 47.07
N LEU A 6 17.39 -12.14 46.00
CA LEU A 6 16.22 -11.34 45.64
C LEU A 6 15.20 -11.32 46.80
N PRO A 7 14.60 -10.15 47.11
CA PRO A 7 13.61 -10.04 48.17
C PRO A 7 12.42 -10.98 47.93
N ARG A 8 11.90 -11.58 49.01
CA ARG A 8 10.70 -12.43 48.96
C ARG A 8 9.54 -11.64 48.34
N GLY A 9 8.96 -12.17 47.26
CA GLY A 9 7.88 -11.53 46.49
C GLY A 9 8.31 -11.00 45.12
N THR A 10 9.61 -10.85 44.85
CA THR A 10 10.10 -10.39 43.54
C THR A 10 9.65 -11.33 42.41
N THR A 11 9.70 -12.64 42.63
CA THR A 11 9.23 -13.64 41.67
C THR A 11 7.74 -13.51 41.39
N THR A 12 6.91 -13.30 42.42
CA THR A 12 5.45 -13.11 42.26
C THR A 12 5.15 -11.85 41.47
N VAL A 13 5.81 -10.74 41.76
CA VAL A 13 5.63 -9.47 41.03
C VAL A 13 6.05 -9.62 39.57
N VAL A 14 7.20 -10.27 39.30
CA VAL A 14 7.66 -10.51 37.92
C VAL A 14 6.66 -11.36 37.15
N VAL A 15 6.15 -12.44 37.74
CA VAL A 15 5.16 -13.31 37.09
C VAL A 15 3.87 -12.55 36.79
N ILE A 16 3.35 -11.77 37.75
CA ILE A 16 2.14 -10.97 37.55
C ILE A 16 2.34 -9.96 36.42
N SER A 17 3.47 -9.25 36.41
CA SER A 17 3.79 -8.28 35.35
C SER A 17 3.88 -8.93 33.97
N ILE A 18 4.50 -10.12 33.86
CA ILE A 18 4.55 -10.87 32.60
C ILE A 18 3.15 -11.30 32.15
N VAL A 19 2.32 -11.80 33.06
CA VAL A 19 0.94 -12.22 32.73
C VAL A 19 0.13 -11.03 32.24
N ILE A 20 0.22 -9.87 32.91
CA ILE A 20 -0.46 -8.63 32.48
C ILE A 20 0.01 -8.23 31.08
N LEU A 21 1.31 -8.25 30.82
CA LEU A 21 1.87 -7.92 29.50
C LEU A 21 1.37 -8.88 28.41
N VAL A 22 1.37 -10.19 28.67
CA VAL A 22 0.89 -11.20 27.72
C VAL A 22 -0.60 -11.02 27.44
N VAL A 23 -1.42 -10.80 28.48
CA VAL A 23 -2.86 -10.53 28.33
C VAL A 23 -3.09 -9.25 27.51
N TRP A 24 -2.34 -8.19 27.78
CA TRP A 24 -2.44 -6.93 27.03
C TRP A 24 -2.04 -7.11 25.56
N MET A 25 -0.96 -7.86 25.29
CA MET A 25 -0.52 -8.17 23.93
C MET A 25 -1.54 -9.01 23.17
N ILE A 26 -2.13 -10.03 23.79
CA ILE A 26 -3.19 -10.85 23.18
C ILE A 26 -4.42 -9.99 22.89
N TRP A 27 -4.88 -9.21 23.87
CA TRP A 27 -6.02 -8.32 23.71
C TRP A 27 -5.81 -7.32 22.58
N GLY A 28 -4.63 -6.67 22.55
CA GLY A 28 -4.25 -5.76 21.48
C GLY A 28 -4.24 -6.46 20.12
N SER A 29 -3.62 -7.65 20.02
CA SER A 29 -3.50 -8.40 18.77
C SER A 29 -4.84 -8.76 18.16
N LEU A 30 -5.83 -9.09 18.99
CA LEU A 30 -7.18 -9.41 18.55
C LEU A 30 -7.98 -8.17 18.14
N LYS A 31 -7.80 -7.06 18.86
CA LYS A 31 -8.57 -5.84 18.65
C LYS A 31 -8.01 -4.94 17.54
N TYR A 32 -6.68 -4.87 17.42
CA TYR A 32 -5.97 -4.00 16.48
C TYR A 32 -4.87 -4.78 15.76
N PRO A 33 -5.23 -5.83 14.98
CA PRO A 33 -4.25 -6.63 14.27
C PRO A 33 -3.40 -5.77 13.32
N GLU A 34 -4.01 -4.77 12.70
CA GLU A 34 -3.37 -3.89 11.72
C GLU A 34 -2.23 -3.06 12.34
N ALA A 35 -2.48 -2.51 13.53
CA ALA A 35 -1.55 -1.63 14.23
C ALA A 35 -0.38 -2.36 14.88
N LEU A 36 -0.55 -3.65 15.18
CA LEU A 36 0.45 -4.43 15.92
C LEU A 36 1.25 -5.38 15.03
N TRP A 37 0.63 -6.05 14.05
CA TRP A 37 1.29 -7.13 13.30
C TRP A 37 0.91 -7.24 11.82
N ALA A 38 -0.19 -6.63 11.38
CA ALA A 38 -0.67 -6.70 9.99
C ALA A 38 -0.54 -5.32 9.33
N PRO A 39 0.57 -5.02 8.64
CA PRO A 39 0.90 -3.66 8.21
C PRO A 39 -0.11 -2.98 7.26
N GLY A 40 -1.18 -3.66 6.84
CA GLY A 40 -2.17 -3.24 5.86
C GLY A 40 -2.06 -4.05 4.57
N ASN A 41 -3.03 -3.86 3.67
CA ASN A 41 -3.03 -4.53 2.36
C ASN A 41 -1.96 -3.95 1.43
N LEU A 42 -1.30 -4.83 0.67
CA LEU A 42 -0.42 -4.45 -0.44
C LEU A 42 -1.19 -3.70 -1.53
N SER A 43 -0.47 -2.88 -2.28
CA SER A 43 -0.95 -2.15 -3.44
C SER A 43 -1.23 -3.10 -4.59
N ARG A 44 -2.03 -2.64 -5.55
CA ARG A 44 -2.30 -3.33 -6.82
C ARG A 44 -1.06 -3.66 -7.65
N TYR A 45 0.09 -3.06 -7.35
CA TYR A 45 1.33 -3.30 -8.10
C TYR A 45 2.04 -4.59 -7.67
N HIS A 46 1.72 -5.11 -6.48
CA HIS A 46 2.32 -6.32 -5.91
C HIS A 46 1.27 -7.37 -5.56
N THR A 47 0.21 -7.50 -6.38
CA THR A 47 -0.86 -8.50 -6.15
C THR A 47 -0.36 -9.94 -6.16
N ASP A 48 0.76 -10.18 -6.83
CA ASP A 48 1.36 -11.52 -6.96
C ASP A 48 2.28 -11.86 -5.77
N VAL A 49 2.47 -10.93 -4.83
CA VAL A 49 3.23 -11.15 -3.59
C VAL A 49 2.32 -11.72 -2.53
N ASN A 50 2.66 -12.90 -2.01
CA ASN A 50 1.83 -13.65 -1.07
C ASN A 50 2.53 -13.98 0.25
N SER A 51 3.79 -13.60 0.41
CA SER A 51 4.55 -13.82 1.65
C SER A 51 5.36 -12.58 2.04
N CYS A 52 5.31 -12.23 3.32
CA CYS A 52 6.08 -11.13 3.91
C CYS A 52 7.59 -11.25 3.61
N SER A 53 8.11 -12.49 3.57
CA SER A 53 9.52 -12.78 3.33
C SER A 53 10.01 -12.48 1.91
N GLN A 54 9.11 -12.21 0.96
CA GLN A 54 9.48 -11.77 -0.38
C GLN A 54 10.01 -10.33 -0.38
N CYS A 55 9.58 -9.51 0.58
CA CYS A 55 10.05 -8.13 0.72
C CYS A 55 10.91 -7.93 1.99
N HIS A 56 10.62 -8.66 3.07
CA HIS A 56 11.28 -8.52 4.35
C HIS A 56 12.35 -9.58 4.59
N GLU A 57 13.47 -9.15 5.16
CA GLU A 57 14.44 -10.01 5.82
C GLU A 57 14.17 -10.07 7.34
N PRO A 58 14.36 -11.23 7.98
CA PRO A 58 14.20 -11.36 9.43
C PRO A 58 15.02 -10.32 10.18
N PHE A 59 14.34 -9.55 11.06
CA PHE A 59 14.92 -8.49 11.90
C PHE A 59 15.59 -7.33 11.15
N GLN A 60 15.53 -7.28 9.82
CA GLN A 60 16.12 -6.22 9.00
C GLN A 60 15.08 -5.42 8.22
N GLY A 61 13.84 -5.91 8.15
CA GLY A 61 12.79 -5.25 7.39
C GLY A 61 13.05 -5.36 5.89
N VAL A 62 12.63 -4.36 5.12
CA VAL A 62 12.81 -4.36 3.66
C VAL A 62 14.25 -4.00 3.31
N THR A 63 14.86 -4.80 2.43
CA THR A 63 16.22 -4.57 1.93
C THR A 63 16.22 -4.32 0.43
N VAL A 64 17.23 -3.60 -0.07
CA VAL A 64 17.39 -3.35 -1.51
C VAL A 64 17.48 -4.66 -2.30
N ASN A 65 18.12 -5.69 -1.75
CA ASN A 65 18.25 -6.99 -2.41
C ASN A 65 16.90 -7.68 -2.61
N LYS A 66 15.97 -7.58 -1.65
CA LYS A 66 14.61 -8.12 -1.79
C LYS A 66 13.89 -7.47 -2.96
N CYS A 67 13.91 -6.13 -3.04
CA CYS A 67 13.32 -5.39 -4.15
C CYS A 67 13.99 -5.74 -5.49
N ALA A 68 15.32 -5.77 -5.53
CA ALA A 68 16.11 -6.01 -6.74
C ALA A 68 15.96 -7.44 -7.29
N SER A 69 15.48 -8.39 -6.49
CA SER A 69 15.18 -9.75 -6.97
C SER A 69 14.11 -9.76 -8.07
N CYS A 70 13.15 -8.83 -8.01
CA CYS A 70 12.08 -8.65 -9.00
C CYS A 70 12.15 -7.31 -9.75
N HIS A 71 13.02 -6.38 -9.34
CA HIS A 71 13.25 -5.07 -9.97
C HIS A 71 14.75 -4.84 -10.19
N ASN A 72 15.34 -5.60 -11.11
CA ASN A 72 16.75 -5.47 -11.47
C ASN A 72 16.99 -4.51 -12.65
N GLU A 73 18.26 -4.18 -12.90
CA GLU A 73 18.65 -3.25 -13.98
C GLU A 73 18.10 -3.66 -15.36
N LYS A 74 18.10 -4.96 -15.66
CA LYS A 74 17.58 -5.46 -16.93
C LYS A 74 16.08 -5.17 -17.07
N GLN A 75 15.30 -5.44 -16.03
CA GLN A 75 13.86 -5.15 -16.05
C GLN A 75 13.59 -3.65 -16.17
N PHE A 76 14.37 -2.80 -15.50
CA PHE A 76 14.24 -1.35 -15.68
C PHE A 76 14.54 -0.93 -17.12
N ALA A 77 15.57 -1.50 -17.75
CA ALA A 77 15.91 -1.21 -19.14
C ALA A 77 14.81 -1.68 -20.12
N GLU A 78 14.21 -2.83 -19.88
CA GLU A 78 13.21 -3.42 -20.79
C GLU A 78 11.79 -2.86 -20.60
N ARG A 79 11.43 -2.46 -19.38
CA ARG A 79 10.03 -2.14 -19.01
C ARG A 79 9.77 -0.68 -18.67
N SER A 80 10.77 0.19 -18.78
CA SER A 80 10.61 1.61 -18.46
C SER A 80 11.19 2.54 -19.53
N LYS A 81 10.78 3.81 -19.51
CA LYS A 81 11.34 4.82 -20.40
C LYS A 81 12.83 5.03 -20.07
N PRO A 82 13.69 5.37 -21.05
CA PRO A 82 15.14 5.52 -20.82
C PRO A 82 15.51 6.40 -19.62
N ALA A 83 14.84 7.53 -19.43
CA ALA A 83 15.07 8.43 -18.30
C ALA A 83 14.74 7.79 -16.94
N VAL A 84 13.68 6.97 -16.86
CA VAL A 84 13.29 6.26 -15.64
C VAL A 84 14.28 5.14 -15.35
N SER A 85 14.70 4.41 -16.38
CA SER A 85 15.71 3.36 -16.25
C SER A 85 17.02 3.93 -15.70
N GLU A 86 17.54 5.01 -16.30
CA GLU A 86 18.79 5.61 -15.85
C GLU A 86 18.70 6.16 -14.42
N PHE A 87 17.56 6.77 -14.05
CA PHE A 87 17.34 7.23 -12.68
C PHE A 87 17.41 6.08 -11.66
N HIS A 88 16.74 4.95 -11.93
CA HIS A 88 16.77 3.80 -11.02
C HIS A 88 18.15 3.13 -11.01
N ARG A 89 18.84 3.07 -12.16
CA ARG A 89 20.22 2.58 -12.24
C ARG A 89 21.16 3.42 -11.38
N LYS A 90 21.06 4.74 -11.44
CA LYS A 90 21.81 5.65 -10.56
C LYS A 90 21.46 5.43 -9.08
N THR A 91 20.17 5.31 -8.76
CA THR A 91 19.68 5.07 -7.39
C THR A 91 20.26 3.79 -6.79
N LEU A 92 20.30 2.69 -7.58
CA LEU A 92 20.91 1.43 -7.18
C LEU A 92 22.43 1.57 -6.96
N ARG A 93 23.14 2.26 -7.86
CA ARG A 93 24.59 2.51 -7.72
C ARG A 93 24.92 3.34 -6.47
N GLU A 94 24.06 4.28 -6.12
CA GLU A 94 24.21 5.12 -4.91
C GLU A 94 23.78 4.40 -3.62
N GLY A 95 23.30 3.15 -3.70
CA GLY A 95 22.89 2.38 -2.52
C GLY A 95 21.66 2.94 -1.80
N LYS A 96 20.83 3.74 -2.49
CA LYS A 96 19.61 4.32 -1.92
C LYS A 96 18.54 3.25 -1.73
N THR A 97 17.74 3.39 -0.67
CA THR A 97 16.65 2.45 -0.39
C THR A 97 15.47 2.70 -1.34
N CYS A 98 14.81 1.62 -1.77
CA CYS A 98 13.59 1.73 -2.57
C CYS A 98 12.47 2.38 -1.77
N VAL A 99 12.41 2.08 -0.47
CA VAL A 99 11.36 2.57 0.43
C VAL A 99 11.44 4.05 0.78
N GLY A 100 12.55 4.73 0.40
CA GLY A 100 12.65 6.18 0.52
C GLY A 100 11.69 6.93 -0.42
N CYS A 101 11.32 6.29 -1.55
CA CYS A 101 10.35 6.84 -2.50
C CYS A 101 9.12 5.96 -2.66
N HIS A 102 9.19 4.66 -2.34
CA HIS A 102 8.09 3.72 -2.50
C HIS A 102 7.55 3.24 -1.14
N THR A 103 6.27 3.47 -0.87
CA THR A 103 5.62 2.98 0.35
C THR A 103 4.56 1.97 -0.01
N GLU A 104 4.63 0.82 0.66
CA GLU A 104 3.65 -0.25 0.52
C GLU A 104 2.77 -0.34 1.78
N HIS A 105 1.78 -1.24 1.77
CA HIS A 105 0.81 -1.46 2.83
C HIS A 105 -0.16 -0.29 3.06
N ARG A 106 -0.39 0.52 2.02
CA ARG A 106 -1.33 1.66 2.06
C ARG A 106 -2.70 1.31 1.47
N GLY A 107 -2.94 0.03 1.18
CA GLY A 107 -4.15 -0.46 0.54
C GLY A 107 -4.03 -0.68 -0.96
N ALA A 108 -4.89 -1.54 -1.50
CA ALA A 108 -4.85 -1.99 -2.90
C ALA A 108 -4.88 -0.85 -3.93
N LEU A 109 -5.54 0.27 -3.63
CA LEU A 109 -5.65 1.39 -4.56
C LEU A 109 -4.58 2.47 -4.39
N ALA A 110 -3.74 2.35 -3.35
CA ALA A 110 -2.73 3.36 -3.06
C ALA A 110 -1.63 3.37 -4.12
N GLN A 111 -1.14 4.57 -4.40
CA GLN A 111 0.06 4.75 -5.19
C GLN A 111 1.27 4.46 -4.31
N ILE A 112 2.20 3.65 -4.82
CA ILE A 112 3.40 3.30 -4.04
C ILE A 112 4.41 4.45 -4.02
N THR A 113 4.53 5.22 -5.10
CA THR A 113 5.54 6.29 -5.20
C THR A 113 5.06 7.57 -4.52
N VAL A 114 5.83 8.07 -3.57
CA VAL A 114 5.57 9.36 -2.91
C VAL A 114 5.57 10.50 -3.95
N GLY A 115 4.56 11.36 -3.89
CA GLY A 115 4.41 12.50 -4.79
C GLY A 115 3.96 12.16 -6.20
N ALA A 116 3.65 10.89 -6.50
CA ALA A 116 2.98 10.54 -7.74
C ALA A 116 1.52 10.98 -7.71
N MET A 117 1.00 11.36 -8.89
CA MET A 117 -0.41 11.67 -9.07
C MET A 117 -1.26 10.44 -8.69
N GLU A 118 -2.20 10.62 -7.76
CA GLU A 118 -3.11 9.57 -7.35
C GLU A 118 -4.16 9.34 -8.45
N ASN A 119 -4.18 8.12 -9.01
CA ASN A 119 -5.28 7.68 -9.85
C ASN A 119 -6.23 6.79 -9.02
N PRO A 120 -7.42 7.30 -8.64
CA PRO A 120 -8.38 6.54 -7.85
C PRO A 120 -9.00 5.36 -8.61
N HIS A 121 -8.89 5.33 -9.95
CA HIS A 121 -9.52 4.33 -10.81
C HIS A 121 -8.63 3.10 -11.12
N GLY A 122 -7.37 3.12 -10.68
CA GLY A 122 -6.38 2.06 -10.90
C GLY A 122 -6.14 1.63 -12.34
N GLU A 123 -5.50 0.47 -12.54
CA GLU A 123 -5.17 -0.04 -13.89
C GLU A 123 -6.40 -0.62 -14.61
N PHE A 124 -7.39 -1.10 -13.86
CA PHE A 124 -8.59 -1.73 -14.42
C PHE A 124 -9.37 -0.80 -15.35
N VAL A 125 -9.41 0.51 -15.06
CA VAL A 125 -10.07 1.47 -15.94
C VAL A 125 -9.39 1.55 -17.31
N PHE A 126 -8.06 1.45 -17.35
CA PHE A 126 -7.30 1.47 -18.61
C PHE A 126 -7.48 0.18 -19.40
N ARG A 127 -7.59 -0.97 -18.71
CA ARG A 127 -7.91 -2.25 -19.36
C ARG A 127 -9.33 -2.28 -19.91
N ALA A 128 -10.31 -1.81 -19.14
CA ALA A 128 -11.72 -1.78 -19.55
C ALA A 128 -11.95 -0.83 -20.75
N THR A 129 -11.26 0.30 -20.77
CA THR A 129 -11.43 1.32 -21.83
C THR A 129 -10.46 1.16 -23.00
N GLY A 130 -9.40 0.36 -22.85
CA GLY A 130 -8.29 0.28 -23.81
C GLY A 130 -7.41 1.54 -23.87
N THR A 131 -7.65 2.54 -23.01
CA THR A 131 -6.89 3.79 -22.99
C THR A 131 -5.57 3.65 -22.26
N ARG A 132 -4.63 4.60 -22.49
CA ARG A 132 -3.29 4.58 -21.88
C ARG A 132 -2.87 5.92 -21.25
N SER A 133 -3.78 6.89 -21.21
CA SER A 133 -3.50 8.24 -20.72
C SER A 133 -4.65 8.75 -19.87
N CYS A 134 -4.34 9.41 -18.76
CA CYS A 134 -5.32 10.11 -17.93
C CYS A 134 -6.11 11.14 -18.76
N THR A 135 -5.45 11.76 -19.74
CA THR A 135 -6.05 12.78 -20.62
C THR A 135 -7.08 12.24 -21.61
N ALA A 136 -7.21 10.91 -21.73
CA ALA A 136 -8.28 10.31 -22.52
C ALA A 136 -9.66 10.51 -21.86
N CYS A 137 -9.70 10.66 -20.54
CA CYS A 137 -10.92 10.79 -19.76
C CYS A 137 -10.99 12.09 -18.94
N HIS A 138 -9.84 12.73 -18.67
CA HIS A 138 -9.76 13.89 -17.80
C HIS A 138 -9.10 15.09 -18.48
N ASP A 139 -9.62 16.27 -18.16
CA ASP A 139 -8.99 17.56 -18.45
C ASP A 139 -8.22 18.06 -17.21
N PHE A 140 -6.94 18.39 -17.43
CA PHE A 140 -6.01 18.91 -16.42
C PHE A 140 -5.60 20.36 -16.69
N SER A 141 -6.20 21.02 -17.69
CA SER A 141 -5.82 22.37 -18.11
C SER A 141 -6.29 23.47 -17.16
N THR A 142 -7.26 23.20 -16.29
CA THR A 142 -7.75 24.15 -15.28
C THR A 142 -6.82 24.15 -14.06
N GLY A 143 -5.87 25.08 -14.05
CA GLY A 143 -4.77 25.14 -13.09
C GLY A 143 -5.16 25.36 -11.61
N PHE A 144 -4.20 24.99 -10.75
CA PHE A 144 -3.98 25.30 -9.32
C PHE A 144 -5.09 25.09 -8.26
N GLU A 145 -6.37 24.96 -8.62
CA GLU A 145 -7.45 24.55 -7.69
C GLU A 145 -8.19 23.28 -8.17
N SER A 146 -7.43 22.17 -8.14
CA SER A 146 -7.81 20.80 -7.78
C SER A 146 -9.21 20.22 -8.08
N ARG A 147 -9.86 20.55 -9.20
CA ARG A 147 -10.88 19.67 -9.77
C ARG A 147 -10.45 19.17 -11.13
N ILE A 148 -9.86 17.97 -11.14
CA ILE A 148 -9.67 17.18 -12.36
C ILE A 148 -11.05 17.02 -13.01
N ARG A 149 -11.29 17.65 -14.16
CA ARG A 149 -12.60 17.61 -14.82
C ARG A 149 -12.70 16.36 -15.67
N LEU A 150 -13.83 15.66 -15.58
CA LEU A 150 -14.13 14.55 -16.48
C LEU A 150 -14.52 15.12 -17.86
N LEU A 151 -13.94 14.58 -18.91
CA LEU A 151 -14.27 14.95 -20.29
C LEU A 151 -15.68 14.43 -20.65
N ASP A 152 -16.39 15.20 -21.47
CA ASP A 152 -17.62 14.74 -22.11
C ASP A 152 -17.25 14.10 -23.46
N ASN A 153 -17.01 12.77 -23.45
CA ASN A 153 -16.63 12.03 -24.64
C ASN A 153 -17.15 10.58 -24.59
N VAL A 154 -17.12 9.91 -25.75
CA VAL A 154 -17.68 8.55 -25.93
C VAL A 154 -17.05 7.50 -25.00
N ILE A 155 -15.79 7.66 -24.60
CA ILE A 155 -15.10 6.72 -23.71
C ILE A 155 -15.69 6.85 -22.30
N VAL A 156 -15.82 8.09 -21.83
CA VAL A 156 -16.40 8.40 -20.53
C VAL A 156 -17.88 8.02 -20.47
N SER A 157 -18.67 8.37 -21.48
CA SER A 157 -20.10 8.03 -21.53
C SER A 157 -20.31 6.52 -21.50
N ARG A 158 -19.61 5.75 -22.35
CA ARG A 158 -19.70 4.29 -22.36
C ARG A 158 -19.31 3.68 -21.01
N LEU A 159 -18.21 4.13 -20.40
CA LEU A 159 -17.77 3.63 -19.10
C LEU A 159 -18.77 3.91 -17.97
N MET A 160 -19.46 5.06 -18.04
CA MET A 160 -20.50 5.44 -17.09
C MET A 160 -21.80 4.64 -17.29
N ASP A 161 -22.16 4.38 -18.54
CA ASP A 161 -23.33 3.57 -18.92
C ASP A 161 -23.13 2.10 -18.53
N GLU A 162 -22.00 1.49 -18.90
CA GLU A 162 -21.65 0.11 -18.53
C GLU A 162 -21.48 -0.07 -17.02
N GLY A 163 -21.02 0.97 -16.33
CA GLY A 163 -20.83 0.93 -14.88
C GLY A 163 -22.11 1.12 -14.07
N GLU A 164 -23.25 1.45 -14.69
CA GLU A 164 -24.53 1.76 -14.02
C GLU A 164 -24.39 2.70 -12.80
N GLY A 165 -23.41 3.62 -12.84
CA GLY A 165 -23.10 4.53 -11.74
C GLY A 165 -22.14 4.01 -10.66
N ALA A 166 -21.65 2.77 -10.73
CA ALA A 166 -20.62 2.23 -9.83
C ALA A 166 -19.29 3.00 -9.89
N HIS A 167 -18.99 3.63 -11.04
CA HIS A 167 -17.81 4.49 -11.25
C HIS A 167 -18.00 5.95 -10.82
N ARG A 168 -19.11 6.29 -10.14
CA ARG A 168 -19.30 7.63 -9.56
C ARG A 168 -18.50 7.79 -8.25
N PRO A 169 -18.08 9.02 -7.90
CA PRO A 169 -17.49 9.30 -6.60
C PRO A 169 -18.33 8.70 -5.46
N GLY A 170 -17.69 7.97 -4.55
CA GLY A 170 -18.33 7.30 -3.41
C GLY A 170 -18.94 5.91 -3.69
N LYS A 171 -19.30 5.56 -4.94
CA LYS A 171 -19.93 4.26 -5.24
C LYS A 171 -18.93 3.09 -5.28
N MET A 172 -17.70 3.32 -5.72
CA MET A 172 -16.63 2.30 -5.65
C MET A 172 -16.37 1.85 -4.20
N MET A 173 -16.51 2.76 -3.22
CA MET A 173 -16.38 2.43 -1.80
C MET A 173 -17.38 1.35 -1.37
N HIS A 174 -18.58 1.30 -1.96
CA HIS A 174 -19.58 0.28 -1.64
C HIS A 174 -19.14 -1.12 -2.08
N CYS A 175 -18.58 -1.25 -3.28
CA CYS A 175 -18.03 -2.52 -3.78
C CYS A 175 -16.89 -2.99 -2.89
N LEU A 176 -16.03 -2.05 -2.51
CA LEU A 176 -14.89 -2.25 -1.63
C LEU A 176 -15.29 -2.73 -0.23
N LYS A 177 -16.51 -2.43 0.29
CA LYS A 177 -17.00 -2.97 1.57
C LYS A 177 -16.99 -4.50 1.63
N CYS A 178 -17.25 -5.18 0.51
CA CYS A 178 -17.29 -6.64 0.44
C CYS A 178 -15.99 -7.25 -0.11
N HIS A 179 -15.25 -6.51 -0.94
CA HIS A 179 -14.08 -7.05 -1.66
C HIS A 179 -12.71 -6.73 -1.02
N LEU A 180 -12.61 -5.86 -0.01
CA LEU A 180 -11.33 -5.55 0.69
C LEU A 180 -10.99 -6.48 1.87
N GLY A 181 -11.76 -7.54 2.08
CA GLY A 181 -11.38 -8.61 3.02
C GLY A 181 -11.53 -8.29 4.51
N ARG A 182 -11.86 -7.06 4.95
CA ARG A 182 -12.38 -6.78 6.31
C ARG A 182 -13.32 -5.58 6.38
N ARG A 183 -14.33 -5.75 7.24
CA ARG A 183 -15.43 -4.84 7.64
C ARG A 183 -14.88 -3.47 8.08
N LEU A 184 -14.97 -2.47 7.21
CA LEU A 184 -14.90 -1.08 7.65
C LEU A 184 -16.17 -0.81 8.47
N GLU A 185 -16.01 -0.64 9.78
CA GLU A 185 -17.07 -0.06 10.62
C GLU A 185 -17.33 1.35 10.09
N ILE A 186 -18.56 1.57 9.62
CA ILE A 186 -19.05 2.88 9.23
C ILE A 186 -20.16 3.18 10.22
N ASP A 187 -19.96 4.21 11.04
CA ASP A 187 -21.06 4.86 11.74
C ASP A 187 -21.97 5.47 10.67
N ASP A 188 -23.22 5.02 10.64
CA ASP A 188 -24.28 5.54 9.78
C ASP A 188 -24.85 6.82 10.42
N ASP A 189 -24.66 7.97 9.77
CA ASP A 189 -25.53 9.15 9.89
C ASP A 189 -26.38 9.29 8.62
#